data_AF-A0A1J5RBM7-F1
#
_entry.id   AF-A0A1J5RBM7-F1
#
_cell.length_a   1.000
_cell.length_b   1.000
_cell.length_c   1.000
_cell.angle_alpha   90.00
_cell.angle_beta   90.00
_cell.angle_gamma   90.00
#
_symmetry.space_group_name_H-M   'P 1'
#
loop_
_entity.id
_entity.type
_entity.pdbx_description
1 polymer ?
#
loop_
_entity_poly.entity_id
_entity_poly.type
_entity_poly.pdbx_seq_one_letter_code
_entity_poly.pdbx_strand_id
1 'polypeptide(L)'
;MQSKSRMNVYFEPDLLRKVEALALRRDVSKSAVIEAAVASFLSEDSADRREAAFTRRMDKLGRQIDGLDEDLSILGETVSLFIRFWLTITPPLPDSAQASAKAKGAERFDGFIEALGRRLAVGDRFLKERSRDIAGAGGVGEGLEGENP
;
A
#
# COMPACT_ATOMS: atom_id res chain seq x y z
N MET A 1 36.27 -29.10 3.85
CA MET A 1 35.74 -28.73 5.18
C MET A 1 36.31 -27.37 5.55
N GLN A 2 35.50 -26.31 5.55
CA GLN A 2 35.98 -25.01 6.08
C GLN A 2 36.17 -25.15 7.60
N SER A 3 37.38 -24.92 8.08
CA SER A 3 37.68 -24.95 9.51
C SER A 3 37.10 -23.68 10.16
N LYS A 4 36.08 -23.85 11.00
CA LYS A 4 35.57 -22.75 11.83
C LYS A 4 36.56 -22.46 12.96
N SER A 5 36.97 -21.21 13.11
CA SER A 5 37.82 -20.79 14.22
C SER A 5 37.02 -20.74 15.52
N ARG A 6 37.55 -21.32 16.60
CA ARG A 6 36.88 -21.33 17.91
C ARG A 6 37.14 -20.00 18.62
N MET A 7 36.07 -19.35 19.06
CA MET A 7 36.11 -18.13 19.85
C MET A 7 35.33 -18.32 21.16
N ASN A 8 35.93 -17.97 22.29
CA ASN A 8 35.25 -17.93 23.59
C ASN A 8 34.93 -16.46 23.92
N VAL A 9 33.66 -16.15 24.16
CA VAL A 9 33.18 -14.81 24.55
C VAL A 9 32.18 -14.95 25.68
N TYR A 10 32.12 -13.93 26.54
CA TYR A 10 31.14 -13.86 27.62
C TYR A 10 29.83 -13.29 27.08
N PHE A 11 28.71 -13.80 27.60
CA PHE A 11 27.37 -13.32 27.32
C PHE A 11 26.70 -12.92 28.62
N GLU A 12 25.93 -11.84 28.58
CA GLU A 12 24.97 -11.55 29.64
C GLU A 12 24.00 -12.73 29.78
N PRO A 13 23.67 -13.19 31.01
CA PRO A 13 22.83 -14.37 31.22
C PRO A 13 21.48 -14.30 30.49
N ASP A 14 20.90 -13.10 30.45
CA ASP A 14 19.62 -12.84 29.79
C ASP A 14 19.72 -12.94 28.27
N LEU A 15 20.85 -12.52 27.70
CA LEU A 15 21.11 -12.62 26.27
C LEU A 15 21.33 -14.08 25.86
N LEU A 16 22.07 -14.84 26.67
CA LEU A 16 22.28 -16.27 26.43
C LEU A 16 20.95 -17.02 26.41
N ARG A 17 20.06 -16.76 27.38
CA ARG A 17 18.70 -17.35 27.39
C ARG A 17 17.90 -17.05 26.13
N LYS A 18 17.99 -15.83 25.59
CA LYS A 18 17.34 -15.45 24.32
C LYS A 18 17.90 -16.23 23.13
N VAL A 19 19.23 -16.39 23.06
CA VAL A 19 19.88 -17.19 22.01
C VAL A 19 19.45 -18.66 22.09
N GLU A 20 19.40 -19.22 23.31
CA GLU A 20 18.95 -20.60 23.53
C GLU A 20 17.50 -20.82 23.10
N ALA A 21 16.61 -19.92 23.49
CA ALA A 21 15.21 -19.97 23.09
C ALA A 21 15.04 -19.85 21.57
N LEU A 22 15.83 -18.97 20.92
CA LEU A 22 15.78 -18.79 19.47
C LEU A 22 16.33 -20.01 18.73
N ALA A 23 17.44 -20.58 19.19
CA ALA A 23 18.03 -21.81 18.68
C ALA A 23 17.03 -22.97 18.72
N LEU A 24 16.35 -23.14 19.86
CA LEU A 24 15.32 -24.17 20.03
C LEU A 24 14.12 -23.94 19.10
N ARG A 25 13.61 -22.70 19.01
CA ARG A 25 12.46 -22.36 18.16
C ARG A 25 12.73 -22.55 16.66
N ARG A 26 13.99 -22.48 16.25
CA ARG A 26 14.42 -22.54 14.84
C ARG A 26 15.10 -23.86 14.48
N ASP A 27 15.24 -24.78 15.43
CA ASP A 27 15.94 -26.06 15.29
C ASP A 27 17.37 -25.91 14.73
N VAL A 28 18.12 -24.95 15.27
CA VAL A 28 19.51 -24.66 14.87
C VAL A 28 20.43 -24.57 16.09
N SER A 29 21.73 -24.75 15.87
CA SER A 29 22.70 -24.62 16.96
C SER A 29 22.84 -23.17 17.45
N LYS A 30 23.18 -22.98 18.73
CA LYS A 30 23.47 -21.66 19.32
C LYS A 30 24.58 -20.93 18.53
N SER A 31 25.61 -21.66 18.13
CA SER A 31 26.70 -21.13 17.31
C SER A 31 26.22 -20.64 15.94
N ALA A 32 25.28 -21.35 15.29
CA ALA A 32 24.70 -20.91 14.03
C ALA A 32 23.86 -19.63 14.19
N VAL A 33 23.11 -19.50 15.29
CA VAL A 33 22.38 -18.27 15.61
C VAL A 33 23.34 -17.10 15.80
N ILE A 34 24.40 -17.29 16.58
CA ILE A 34 25.40 -16.25 16.86
C ILE A 34 26.14 -15.87 15.58
N GLU A 35 26.57 -16.84 14.78
CA GLU A 35 27.25 -16.62 13.51
C GLU A 35 26.37 -15.84 12.53
N ALA A 36 25.09 -16.22 12.40
CA ALA A 36 24.15 -15.49 11.55
C ALA A 36 23.91 -14.05 12.04
N ALA A 37 23.81 -13.86 13.36
CA ALA A 37 23.63 -12.53 13.95
C ALA A 37 24.86 -11.64 13.73
N VAL A 38 26.07 -12.18 13.96
CA VAL A 38 27.34 -11.47 13.76
C VAL A 38 27.57 -11.18 12.28
N ALA A 39 27.32 -12.15 11.39
CA ALA A 39 27.40 -11.94 9.95
C ALA A 39 26.43 -10.85 9.49
N SER A 40 25.19 -10.86 9.98
CA SER A 40 24.19 -9.82 9.67
C SER A 40 24.57 -8.45 10.24
N PHE A 41 25.23 -8.40 11.39
CA PHE A 41 25.67 -7.15 12.02
C PHE A 41 26.88 -6.55 11.29
N LEU A 42 27.83 -7.40 10.87
CA LEU A 42 29.05 -6.99 10.18
C LEU A 42 28.85 -6.76 8.68
N SER A 43 27.76 -7.26 8.09
CA SER A 43 27.35 -6.80 6.77
C SER A 43 26.84 -5.37 6.89
N GLU A 44 27.73 -4.40 6.62
CA GLU A 44 27.55 -2.93 6.51
C GLU A 44 26.31 -2.49 5.71
N ASP A 45 25.66 -3.41 5.03
CA ASP A 45 24.63 -3.17 4.05
C ASP A 45 23.21 -3.54 4.56
N SER A 46 23.09 -4.14 5.75
CA SER A 46 21.78 -4.64 6.22
C SER A 46 20.88 -3.52 6.78
N ALA A 47 21.45 -2.50 7.39
CA ALA A 47 20.71 -1.32 7.85
C ALA A 47 20.38 -0.41 6.66
N ASP A 48 21.38 -0.10 5.84
CA ASP A 48 21.26 0.75 4.65
C ASP A 48 20.27 0.18 3.62
N ARG A 49 20.28 -1.13 3.36
CA ARG A 49 19.25 -1.75 2.48
C ARG A 49 17.85 -1.66 3.06
N ARG A 50 17.68 -1.82 4.38
CA ARG A 50 16.38 -1.72 5.04
C ARG A 50 15.85 -0.29 4.99
N GLU A 51 16.71 0.68 5.23
CA GLU A 51 16.40 2.10 5.13
C GLU A 51 16.08 2.50 3.69
N ALA A 52 16.88 2.07 2.72
CA ALA A 52 16.62 2.31 1.30
C ALA A 52 15.28 1.69 0.82
N ALA A 53 14.96 0.47 1.27
CA ALA A 53 13.67 -0.16 0.96
C ALA A 53 12.49 0.59 1.57
N PHE A 54 12.67 1.14 2.78
CA PHE A 54 11.66 1.97 3.44
C PHE A 54 11.45 3.30 2.69
N THR A 55 12.52 4.01 2.36
CA THR A 55 12.47 5.26 1.57
C THR A 55 11.79 5.04 0.23
N ARG A 56 12.15 4.00 -0.53
CA ARG A 56 11.49 3.68 -1.81
C ARG A 56 9.99 3.42 -1.66
N ARG A 57 9.57 2.78 -0.56
CA ARG A 57 8.13 2.56 -0.27
C ARG A 57 7.43 3.87 0.06
N MET A 58 8.07 4.74 0.84
CA MET A 58 7.53 6.07 1.14
C MET A 58 7.39 6.92 -0.12
N ASP A 59 8.41 6.95 -1.00
CA ASP A 59 8.34 7.67 -2.27
C ASP A 59 7.20 7.16 -3.16
N LYS A 60 6.98 5.84 -3.17
CA LYS A 60 5.86 5.24 -3.91
C LYS A 60 4.52 5.70 -3.35
N LEU A 61 4.36 5.74 -2.02
CA LEU A 61 3.14 6.25 -1.39
C LEU A 61 2.93 7.74 -1.67
N GLY A 62 4.00 8.54 -1.62
CA GLY A 62 3.94 9.97 -1.98
C GLY A 62 3.36 10.18 -3.38
N ARG A 63 3.92 9.50 -4.39
CA ARG A 63 3.40 9.57 -5.76
C ARG A 63 1.94 9.11 -5.91
N GLN A 64 1.52 8.13 -5.11
CA GLN A 64 0.12 7.68 -5.11
C GLN A 64 -0.81 8.73 -4.49
N ILE A 65 -0.35 9.43 -3.45
CA ILE A 65 -1.11 10.52 -2.82
C ILE A 65 -1.21 11.71 -3.76
N ASP A 66 -0.13 12.08 -4.43
CA ASP A 66 -0.12 13.19 -5.40
C ASP A 66 -1.14 12.94 -6.54
N GLY A 67 -1.18 11.71 -7.07
CA GLY A 67 -2.17 11.34 -8.08
C GLY A 67 -3.62 11.38 -7.56
N LEU A 68 -3.84 11.04 -6.30
CA LEU A 68 -5.18 11.14 -5.68
C LEU A 68 -5.63 12.59 -5.50
N ASP A 69 -4.70 13.51 -5.21
CA ASP A 69 -4.99 14.93 -5.07
C ASP A 69 -5.39 15.56 -6.42
N GLU A 70 -4.70 15.17 -7.50
CA GLU A 70 -5.06 15.56 -8.88
C GLU A 70 -6.44 15.01 -9.28
N ASP A 71 -6.69 13.72 -9.05
CA ASP A 71 -8.00 13.09 -9.32
C ASP A 71 -9.13 13.77 -8.54
N LEU A 72 -8.89 14.14 -7.28
CA LEU A 72 -9.86 14.83 -6.45
C LEU A 72 -10.14 16.26 -6.94
N SER A 73 -9.10 16.96 -7.39
CA SER A 73 -9.22 18.29 -7.98
C SER A 73 -10.07 18.26 -9.25
N ILE A 74 -9.81 17.30 -10.16
CA ILE A 74 -10.59 17.08 -11.38
C ILE A 74 -12.05 16.74 -11.05
N LEU A 75 -12.28 15.90 -10.05
CA LEU A 75 -13.63 15.56 -9.60
C LEU A 75 -14.36 16.79 -9.05
N GLY A 76 -13.69 17.62 -8.24
CA GLY A 76 -14.23 18.87 -7.71
C GLY A 76 -14.63 19.86 -8.81
N GLU A 77 -13.79 20.02 -9.83
CA GLU A 77 -14.08 20.86 -10.98
C GLU A 77 -15.26 20.31 -11.81
N THR A 78 -15.29 19.00 -12.03
CA THR A 78 -16.38 18.32 -12.76
C THR A 78 -17.72 18.50 -12.04
N VAL A 79 -17.76 18.32 -10.72
CA VAL A 79 -18.98 18.53 -9.91
C VAL A 79 -19.42 19.99 -9.96
N SER A 80 -18.47 20.93 -9.88
CA SER A 80 -18.76 22.36 -9.97
C SER A 80 -19.39 22.73 -11.31
N LEU A 81 -18.85 22.22 -12.42
CA LEU A 81 -19.40 22.40 -13.76
C LEU A 81 -20.78 21.76 -13.89
N PHE A 82 -20.98 20.57 -13.34
CA PHE A 82 -22.27 19.89 -13.33
C PHE A 82 -23.34 20.70 -12.57
N ILE A 83 -23.03 21.19 -11.37
CA ILE A 83 -23.94 22.02 -10.56
C ILE A 83 -24.27 23.32 -11.30
N ARG A 84 -23.27 24.00 -11.86
CA ARG A 84 -23.47 25.23 -12.65
C ARG A 84 -24.38 24.98 -13.85
N PHE A 85 -24.11 23.94 -14.63
CA PHE A 85 -24.93 23.52 -15.76
C PHE A 85 -26.38 23.27 -15.32
N TRP A 86 -26.57 22.51 -14.24
CA TRP A 86 -27.88 22.20 -13.68
C TRP A 86 -28.66 23.46 -13.25
N LEU A 87 -28.00 24.41 -12.58
CA LEU A 87 -28.61 25.67 -12.13
C LEU A 87 -28.92 26.63 -13.30
N THR A 88 -28.15 26.58 -14.40
CA THR A 88 -28.30 27.52 -15.51
C THR A 88 -29.37 27.08 -16.52
N ILE A 89 -29.69 25.78 -16.57
CA ILE A 89 -30.60 25.21 -17.57
C ILE A 89 -32.01 25.02 -17.02
N THR A 90 -32.20 25.11 -15.71
CA THR A 90 -33.52 24.98 -15.09
C THR A 90 -34.34 26.26 -15.35
N PRO A 91 -35.38 26.23 -16.21
CA PRO A 91 -36.21 27.41 -16.45
C PRO A 91 -36.96 27.77 -15.17
N PRO A 92 -37.20 29.07 -14.88
CA PRO A 92 -38.03 29.46 -13.75
C PRO A 92 -39.43 28.86 -13.94
N LEU A 93 -39.83 28.03 -12.99
CA LEU A 93 -41.11 27.33 -13.01
C LEU A 93 -42.21 28.21 -12.39
N PRO A 94 -43.45 28.16 -12.92
CA PRO A 94 -44.60 28.76 -12.25
C PRO A 94 -44.72 28.24 -10.82
N ASP A 95 -45.17 29.08 -9.87
CA ASP A 95 -45.23 28.73 -8.44
C ASP A 95 -46.00 27.43 -8.18
N SER A 96 -47.04 27.15 -8.98
CA SER A 96 -47.84 25.91 -8.91
C SER A 96 -47.06 24.64 -9.27
N ALA A 97 -45.98 24.76 -10.06
CA ALA A 97 -45.14 23.64 -10.49
C ALA A 97 -43.88 23.45 -9.61
N GLN A 98 -43.53 24.42 -8.76
CA GLN A 98 -42.33 24.36 -7.94
C GLN A 98 -42.33 23.20 -6.94
N ALA A 99 -43.47 22.91 -6.30
CA ALA A 99 -43.59 21.80 -5.35
C ALA A 99 -43.33 20.44 -6.02
N SER A 100 -43.93 20.23 -7.20
CA SER A 100 -43.74 19.01 -7.99
C SER A 100 -42.30 18.88 -8.49
N ALA A 101 -41.69 19.97 -8.96
CA ALA A 101 -40.30 19.96 -9.43
C ALA A 101 -39.29 19.70 -8.29
N LYS A 102 -39.51 20.26 -7.10
CA LYS A 102 -38.70 19.95 -5.90
C LYS A 102 -38.80 18.48 -5.52
N ALA A 103 -40.02 17.92 -5.49
CA ALA A 103 -40.23 16.49 -5.22
C ALA A 103 -39.54 15.59 -6.26
N LYS A 104 -39.64 15.93 -7.55
CA LYS A 104 -38.97 15.21 -8.64
C LYS A 104 -37.44 15.33 -8.57
N GLY A 105 -36.92 16.47 -8.10
CA GLY A 105 -35.50 16.69 -7.86
C GLY A 105 -34.95 15.80 -6.75
N ALA A 106 -35.67 15.73 -5.62
CA ALA A 106 -35.32 14.85 -4.50
C ALA A 106 -35.32 13.37 -4.91
N GLU A 107 -36.37 12.91 -5.62
CA GLU A 107 -36.46 11.54 -6.15
C GLU A 107 -35.25 11.17 -7.04
N ARG A 108 -34.83 12.09 -7.92
CA ARG A 108 -33.66 11.88 -8.79
C ARG A 108 -32.35 11.87 -8.01
N PHE A 109 -32.23 12.71 -6.98
CA PHE A 109 -31.04 12.75 -6.13
C PHE A 109 -30.89 11.45 -5.34
N ASP A 110 -31.97 10.93 -4.76
CA ASP A 110 -31.96 9.66 -4.05
C ASP A 110 -31.53 8.50 -4.99
N GLY A 111 -32.05 8.47 -6.22
CA GLY A 111 -31.63 7.50 -7.23
C GLY A 111 -30.16 7.63 -7.65
N PHE A 112 -29.62 8.85 -7.68
CA PHE A 112 -28.20 9.09 -7.91
C PHE A 112 -27.34 8.56 -6.74
N ILE A 113 -27.71 8.85 -5.49
CA ILE A 113 -26.99 8.35 -4.30
C ILE A 113 -26.97 6.83 -4.27
N GLU A 114 -28.08 6.17 -4.62
CA GLU A 114 -28.16 4.72 -4.69
C GLU A 114 -27.26 4.13 -5.81
N ALA A 115 -27.26 4.75 -6.99
CA ALA A 115 -26.39 4.34 -8.11
C ALA A 115 -24.91 4.56 -7.80
N LEU A 116 -24.57 5.67 -7.15
CA LEU A 116 -23.22 5.96 -6.68
C LEU A 116 -22.78 4.95 -5.62
N GLY A 117 -23.63 4.64 -4.64
CA GLY A 117 -23.37 3.61 -3.62
C GLY A 117 -23.08 2.23 -4.22
N ARG A 118 -23.89 1.81 -5.20
CA ARG A 118 -23.63 0.55 -5.96
C ARG A 118 -22.29 0.58 -6.67
N ARG A 119 -21.95 1.70 -7.32
CA ARG A 119 -20.69 1.81 -8.07
C ARG A 119 -19.46 1.89 -7.17
N LEU A 120 -19.56 2.53 -6.01
CA LEU A 120 -18.50 2.53 -4.99
C LEU A 120 -18.27 1.13 -4.42
N ALA A 121 -19.33 0.36 -4.17
CA ALA A 121 -19.23 -1.04 -3.74
C ALA A 121 -18.55 -1.94 -4.81
N VAL A 122 -18.67 -1.59 -6.09
CA VAL A 122 -17.95 -2.25 -7.20
C VAL A 122 -16.54 -1.71 -7.37
N GLY A 123 -16.32 -0.41 -7.17
CA GLY A 123 -15.03 0.28 -7.24
C GLY A 123 -14.03 -0.21 -6.19
N ASP A 124 -14.50 -0.59 -4.99
CA ASP A 124 -13.68 -1.26 -3.97
C ASP A 124 -13.06 -2.57 -4.51
N ARG A 125 -13.74 -3.24 -5.45
CA ARG A 125 -13.26 -4.44 -6.15
C ARG A 125 -12.23 -4.11 -7.24
N PHE A 126 -12.44 -3.02 -7.99
CA PHE A 126 -11.52 -2.53 -9.02
C PHE A 126 -10.21 -1.98 -8.45
N LEU A 127 -10.28 -1.22 -7.35
CA LEU A 127 -9.10 -0.74 -6.62
C LEU A 127 -8.32 -1.91 -6.00
N LYS A 128 -9.01 -2.95 -5.50
CA LYS A 128 -8.40 -4.20 -5.05
C LYS A 128 -7.72 -4.95 -6.20
N GLU A 129 -8.31 -5.05 -7.38
CA GLU A 129 -7.71 -5.69 -8.56
C GLU A 129 -6.46 -4.93 -9.04
N ARG A 130 -6.53 -3.60 -9.20
CA ARG A 130 -5.37 -2.75 -9.52
C ARG A 130 -4.23 -2.90 -8.51
N SER A 131 -4.53 -2.99 -7.22
CA SER A 131 -3.51 -3.19 -6.18
C SER A 131 -2.79 -4.54 -6.31
N ARG A 132 -3.49 -5.60 -6.75
CA ARG A 132 -2.89 -6.91 -7.03
C ARG A 132 -2.00 -6.87 -8.27
N ASP A 133 -2.41 -6.17 -9.32
CA ASP A 133 -1.62 -6.06 -10.55
C ASP A 133 -0.29 -5.30 -10.30
N ILE A 134 -0.33 -4.24 -9.47
CA ILE A 134 0.86 -3.51 -9.03
C ILE A 134 1.76 -4.37 -8.12
N ALA A 135 1.18 -5.27 -7.31
CA ALA A 135 1.95 -6.22 -6.51
C ALA A 135 2.54 -7.35 -7.36
N GLY A 136 1.86 -7.79 -8.42
CA GLY A 136 2.32 -8.82 -9.36
C GLY A 136 3.42 -8.32 -10.31
N ALA A 137 3.36 -7.06 -10.72
CA ALA A 137 4.39 -6.44 -11.56
C ALA A 137 5.74 -6.20 -10.84
N GLY A 138 5.78 -6.31 -9.50
CA GLY A 138 7.01 -6.19 -8.70
C GLY A 138 7.69 -7.52 -8.36
N GLY A 139 7.21 -8.64 -8.89
CA GLY A 139 7.64 -9.99 -8.49
C GLY A 139 8.35 -10.82 -9.56
N VAL A 140 8.66 -10.27 -10.74
CA VAL A 140 9.32 -11.04 -11.81
C VAL A 140 10.50 -10.24 -12.34
N GLY A 141 11.71 -10.59 -11.89
CA GLY A 141 12.93 -10.04 -12.45
C GLY A 141 14.15 -10.12 -11.55
N GLU A 142 14.51 -11.30 -11.05
CA GLU A 142 15.91 -11.57 -10.73
C GLU A 142 16.20 -13.07 -10.76
N GLY A 143 17.14 -13.45 -11.61
CA GLY A 143 17.75 -14.77 -11.63
C GLY A 143 17.60 -15.54 -12.93
N LEU A 144 18.16 -15.02 -14.03
CA LEU A 144 18.84 -15.84 -15.07
C LEU A 144 19.83 -14.96 -15.87
N GLU A 145 21.06 -14.81 -15.35
CA GLU A 145 22.28 -14.63 -16.17
C GLU A 145 23.16 -15.87 -15.86
N GLY A 146 23.53 -16.67 -16.86
CA GLY A 146 24.88 -16.66 -17.48
C GLY A 146 25.91 -17.30 -16.53
N GLU A 147 26.72 -18.31 -16.84
CA GLU A 147 27.40 -18.63 -18.09
C GLU A 147 28.21 -19.94 -17.86
N ASN A 148 28.07 -20.87 -18.81
CA ASN A 148 29.07 -21.77 -19.43
C ASN A 148 30.06 -22.65 -18.61
N PRO A 149 30.57 -23.71 -19.26
CA PRO A 149 31.93 -23.61 -19.82
C PRO A 149 32.06 -23.96 -21.31
#